data_AF-A0A2K0XL74-F1
#
_entry.id   AF-A0A2K0XL74-F1
#
_cell.length_a   1.000
_cell.length_b   1.000
_cell.length_c   1.000
_cell.angle_alpha   90.00
_cell.angle_beta   90.00
_cell.angle_gamma   90.00
#
_symmetry.space_group_name_H-M   'P 1'
#
loop_
_entity.id
_entity.type
_entity.pdbx_description
1 polymer ?
#
loop_
_entity_poly.entity_id
_entity_poly.type
_entity_poly.pdbx_seq_one_letter_code
_entity_poly.pdbx_strand_id
1 'polypeptide(L)'
;MTDSLPSGWSLSPYIQLGVKVEFPQQTTLSSLQQYQFENSSYFSAVLRPFIPVTLQYGKLRWNNLNLTNWNTPEIEKQELQYMKTERGRFSLSYNDCSFIAGNLFNSNGIPSFSYIHYEGWGTLFPTNTQRTDTTTYILHVNPSLFYLLTDKGLIDLYNTESITVPPHEKFPSLFLFYRPVYEHKTIEYKGFDITLVAENEKLATQLYHKLSPDTIRKSFDKSSLSTTASVSDDSVIYRALKAIDCLANLSNDMRQHIAIVKTGLNFKVKMGKAENLDNLSAHFSLTLDSVLLMDQKMYYQHTLLHEMLHFVIGKQQIRQKNLPAQETNFFAESTTEYLAKYLFGKYITHEKMFTDSIEHSPINLTMIKKAKRSIQSNHSISVGADGSDETANTAWVYYDLLPVLLHQLAVNSQVDEEAFAKAVFRYARGIEKQPQSLQHFFSYLKKQGFHLKGKQKKYIYFVLNKSFA
;
A
#
# COMPACT_ATOMS: atom_id res chain seq x y z
N MET A 1 8.60 18.24 -27.94
CA MET A 1 9.16 17.51 -26.79
C MET A 1 10.68 17.60 -26.91
N THR A 2 11.30 18.57 -26.24
CA THR A 2 12.76 18.69 -26.22
C THR A 2 13.27 17.98 -24.97
N ASP A 3 14.32 17.17 -25.11
CA ASP A 3 15.05 16.46 -24.03
C ASP A 3 15.80 17.41 -23.06
N SER A 4 15.35 18.67 -22.99
CA SER A 4 15.89 19.74 -22.18
C SER A 4 14.96 20.00 -21.01
N LEU A 5 15.24 19.37 -19.86
CA LEU A 5 14.71 19.85 -18.59
C LEU A 5 15.28 21.25 -18.33
N PRO A 6 14.45 22.22 -17.90
CA PRO A 6 14.92 23.58 -17.64
C PRO A 6 16.07 23.58 -16.63
N SER A 7 17.09 24.40 -16.87
CA SER A 7 18.16 24.63 -15.90
C SER A 7 17.57 25.09 -14.55
N GLY A 8 17.87 24.37 -13.47
CA GLY A 8 17.33 24.63 -12.13
C GLY A 8 16.26 23.65 -11.65
N TRP A 9 15.91 22.63 -12.45
CA TRP A 9 15.06 21.53 -11.99
C TRP A 9 15.77 20.64 -10.96
N SER A 10 15.13 20.45 -9.81
CA SER A 10 15.51 19.48 -8.78
C SER A 10 14.65 18.22 -8.91
N LEU A 11 15.22 17.04 -8.70
CA LEU A 11 14.48 15.77 -8.65
C LEU A 11 13.60 15.60 -7.42
N SER A 12 13.67 16.55 -6.48
CA SER A 12 12.57 16.78 -5.55
C SER A 12 11.60 17.75 -6.23
N PRO A 13 10.45 17.28 -6.75
CA PRO A 13 9.47 18.21 -7.27
C PRO A 13 8.87 18.87 -6.03
N TYR A 14 9.29 20.11 -5.76
CA TYR A 14 8.50 20.99 -4.90
C TYR A 14 7.20 21.25 -5.65
N ILE A 15 6.19 20.43 -5.36
CA ILE A 15 4.87 20.55 -5.94
C ILE A 15 4.07 21.42 -5.00
N GLN A 16 3.74 22.61 -5.48
CA GLN A 16 2.86 23.51 -4.76
C GLN A 16 1.44 22.94 -4.80
N LEU A 17 0.80 22.86 -3.64
CA LEU A 17 -0.57 22.39 -3.52
C LEU A 17 -1.46 23.56 -3.13
N GLY A 18 -2.39 23.91 -4.01
CA GLY A 18 -3.46 24.83 -3.68
C GLY A 18 -4.49 24.10 -2.82
N VAL A 19 -4.80 24.66 -1.66
CA VAL A 19 -5.79 24.12 -0.73
C VAL A 19 -6.93 25.11 -0.60
N LYS A 20 -8.16 24.62 -0.78
CA LYS A 20 -9.38 25.36 -0.51
C LYS A 20 -10.27 24.57 0.45
N VAL A 21 -10.67 25.18 1.55
CA VAL A 21 -11.63 24.63 2.52
C VAL A 21 -12.89 25.46 2.47
N GLU A 22 -14.03 24.83 2.20
CA GLU A 22 -15.35 25.45 2.27
C GLU A 22 -16.04 24.96 3.54
N PHE A 23 -16.28 25.90 4.46
CA PHE A 23 -16.94 25.61 5.73
C PHE A 23 -18.46 25.51 5.53
N PRO A 24 -19.18 24.81 6.44
CA PRO A 24 -20.63 24.81 6.47
C PRO A 24 -21.23 26.21 6.40
N GLN A 25 -22.38 26.36 5.74
CA GLN A 25 -23.07 27.65 5.63
C GLN A 25 -23.42 28.27 7.00
N GLN A 26 -23.54 27.43 8.03
CA GLN A 26 -23.92 27.81 9.39
C GLN A 26 -22.74 28.30 10.23
N THR A 27 -21.51 28.19 9.71
CA THR A 27 -20.29 28.55 10.43
C THR A 27 -20.29 30.04 10.75
N THR A 28 -20.24 30.37 12.04
CA THR A 28 -20.14 31.73 12.56
C THR A 28 -18.68 32.12 12.78
N LEU A 29 -18.41 33.43 12.92
CA LEU A 29 -17.08 33.92 13.27
C LEU A 29 -16.56 33.32 14.60
N SER A 30 -17.43 33.17 15.60
CA SER A 30 -17.05 32.55 16.88
C SER A 30 -16.71 31.07 16.72
N SER A 31 -17.41 30.35 15.84
CA SER A 31 -17.08 28.95 15.56
C SER A 31 -15.76 28.81 14.80
N LEU A 32 -15.41 29.74 13.89
CA LEU A 32 -14.11 29.75 13.20
C LEU A 32 -12.93 29.82 14.16
N GLN A 33 -13.07 30.51 15.29
CA GLN A 33 -11.99 30.59 16.30
C GLN A 33 -11.68 29.24 16.95
N GLN A 34 -12.62 28.28 16.89
CA GLN A 34 -12.44 26.92 17.42
C GLN A 34 -11.68 26.01 16.46
N TYR A 35 -11.61 26.38 15.17
CA TYR A 35 -10.90 25.63 14.15
C TYR A 35 -9.39 25.82 14.29
N GLN A 36 -8.65 24.74 14.52
CA GLN A 36 -7.19 24.74 14.66
C GLN A 36 -6.57 23.63 13.83
N PHE A 37 -5.41 23.87 13.24
CA PHE A 37 -4.67 22.81 12.55
C PHE A 37 -4.04 21.86 13.57
N GLU A 38 -4.16 20.55 13.36
CA GLU A 38 -3.51 19.57 14.23
C GLU A 38 -1.97 19.72 14.19
N ASN A 39 -1.34 19.28 15.30
CA ASN A 39 0.11 19.35 15.50
C ASN A 39 0.81 18.64 14.33
N SER A 40 1.60 19.43 13.62
CA SER A 40 2.20 19.04 12.37
C SER A 40 3.54 18.35 12.57
N SER A 41 4.07 17.71 11.53
CA SER A 41 5.47 17.30 11.50
C SER A 41 6.40 18.51 11.75
N TYR A 42 7.63 18.25 12.20
CA TYR A 42 8.60 19.29 12.61
C TYR A 42 8.86 20.36 11.53
N PHE A 43 8.78 19.99 10.25
CA PHE A 43 9.08 20.89 9.12
C PHE A 43 7.96 21.92 8.85
N SER A 44 6.69 21.55 9.03
CA SER A 44 5.55 22.43 8.77
C SER A 44 5.29 23.44 9.89
N ALA A 45 5.71 23.16 11.13
CA ALA A 45 5.54 24.10 12.23
C ALA A 45 6.32 25.41 12.03
N VAL A 46 7.52 25.33 11.43
CA VAL A 46 8.39 26.48 11.16
C VAL A 46 7.86 27.34 10.01
N LEU A 47 7.26 26.73 8.99
CA LEU A 47 6.82 27.43 7.77
C LEU A 47 5.40 28.00 7.87
N ARG A 48 4.52 27.42 8.70
CA ARG A 48 3.12 27.85 8.88
C ARG A 48 2.92 29.36 9.11
N PRO A 49 3.76 30.07 9.90
CA PRO A 49 3.64 31.52 10.09
C PRO A 49 3.87 32.35 8.81
N PHE A 50 4.57 31.77 7.82
CA PHE A 50 4.95 32.44 6.58
C PHE A 50 4.10 32.04 5.38
N ILE A 51 3.20 31.07 5.53
CA ILE A 51 2.30 30.65 4.46
C ILE A 51 1.16 31.66 4.34
N PRO A 52 1.04 32.39 3.21
CA PRO A 52 -0.02 33.37 3.03
C PRO A 52 -1.36 32.66 2.82
N VAL A 53 -2.38 33.18 3.49
CA VAL A 53 -3.72 32.64 3.54
C VAL A 53 -4.73 33.72 3.17
N THR A 54 -5.76 33.31 2.44
CA THR A 54 -6.94 34.10 2.14
C THR A 54 -8.16 33.49 2.83
N LEU A 55 -8.84 34.27 3.66
CA LEU A 55 -10.17 33.94 4.17
C LEU A 55 -11.20 34.75 3.40
N GLN A 56 -12.29 34.12 2.97
CA GLN A 56 -13.36 34.77 2.22
C GLN A 56 -14.73 34.46 2.84
N TYR A 57 -15.63 35.44 2.86
CA TYR A 57 -17.06 35.28 3.17
C TYR A 57 -17.90 35.95 2.09
N GLY A 58 -18.52 35.17 1.21
CA GLY A 58 -19.27 35.73 0.08
C GLY A 58 -18.35 36.60 -0.80
N LYS A 59 -18.55 37.94 -0.80
CA LYS A 59 -17.71 38.91 -1.52
C LYS A 59 -16.57 39.50 -0.67
N LEU A 60 -16.62 39.36 0.66
CA LEU A 60 -15.59 39.86 1.57
C LEU A 60 -14.35 38.97 1.52
N ARG A 61 -13.15 39.57 1.55
CA ARG A 61 -11.87 38.85 1.48
C ARG A 61 -10.83 39.47 2.41
N TRP A 62 -10.22 38.64 3.24
CA TRP A 62 -9.08 38.98 4.09
C TRP A 62 -7.85 38.22 3.57
N ASN A 63 -6.88 38.95 3.03
CA ASN A 63 -5.66 38.40 2.41
C ASN A 63 -4.46 38.53 3.36
N ASN A 64 -3.36 37.84 3.03
CA ASN A 64 -2.09 37.89 3.77
C ASN A 64 -2.20 37.49 5.25
N LEU A 65 -3.23 36.72 5.59
CA LEU A 65 -3.29 36.01 6.87
C LEU A 65 -2.27 34.87 6.84
N ASN A 66 -2.04 34.20 7.97
CA ASN A 66 -1.21 33.00 7.98
C ASN A 66 -1.93 31.82 8.66
N LEU A 67 -1.38 30.61 8.50
CA LEU A 67 -2.03 29.39 9.01
C LEU A 67 -2.12 29.33 10.55
N THR A 68 -1.38 30.18 11.27
CA THR A 68 -1.45 30.24 12.74
C THR A 68 -2.54 31.18 13.27
N ASN A 69 -2.98 32.16 12.48
CA ASN A 69 -3.91 33.21 12.94
C ASN A 69 -5.02 33.57 11.95
N TRP A 70 -5.22 32.75 10.90
CA TRP A 70 -6.25 32.99 9.88
C TRP A 70 -7.68 33.11 10.43
N ASN A 71 -7.94 32.57 11.62
CA ASN A 71 -9.24 32.58 12.30
C ASN A 71 -9.43 33.80 13.21
N THR A 72 -8.46 34.71 13.29
CA THR A 72 -8.55 35.98 14.01
C THR A 72 -8.33 37.20 13.10
N PRO A 73 -8.96 37.28 11.91
CA PRO A 73 -8.83 38.45 11.05
C PRO A 73 -9.42 39.68 11.72
N GLU A 74 -8.86 40.85 11.43
CA GLU A 74 -9.47 42.12 11.81
C GLU A 74 -10.71 42.36 10.94
N ILE A 75 -11.87 42.54 11.59
CA ILE A 75 -13.16 42.67 10.91
C ILE A 75 -13.80 44.00 11.28
N GLU A 76 -14.14 44.78 10.26
CA GLU A 76 -14.77 46.08 10.42
C GLU A 76 -16.27 45.97 10.77
N LYS A 77 -16.83 47.04 11.36
CA LYS A 77 -18.26 47.08 11.72
C LYS A 77 -19.20 46.88 10.52
N GLN A 78 -18.82 47.39 9.34
CA GLN A 78 -19.60 47.26 8.12
C GLN A 78 -19.60 45.82 7.60
N GLU A 79 -18.47 45.15 7.69
CA GLU A 79 -18.32 43.73 7.33
C GLU A 79 -19.15 42.83 8.27
N LEU A 80 -19.16 43.12 9.57
CA LEU A 80 -20.04 42.43 10.54
C LEU A 80 -21.52 42.60 10.21
N GLN A 81 -21.94 43.77 9.73
CA GLN A 81 -23.32 44.00 9.30
C GLN A 81 -23.64 43.23 8.01
N TYR A 82 -22.70 43.22 7.05
CA TYR A 82 -22.82 42.43 5.82
C TYR A 82 -22.97 40.94 6.15
N MET A 83 -22.12 40.37 7.01
CA MET A 83 -22.19 38.95 7.40
C MET A 83 -23.48 38.57 8.14
N LYS A 84 -24.15 39.52 8.79
CA LYS A 84 -25.45 39.29 9.46
C LYS A 84 -26.65 39.34 8.52
N THR A 85 -26.52 40.07 7.42
CA THR A 85 -27.63 40.38 6.50
C THR A 85 -27.58 39.53 5.23
N GLU A 86 -26.38 39.21 4.76
CA GLU A 86 -26.15 38.41 3.57
C GLU A 86 -25.94 36.93 3.92
N ARG A 87 -26.46 36.04 3.07
CA ARG A 87 -26.25 34.60 3.19
C ARG A 87 -24.96 34.19 2.47
N GLY A 88 -23.82 34.41 3.13
CA GLY A 88 -22.52 33.92 2.67
C GLY A 88 -22.11 32.58 3.29
N ARG A 89 -20.97 32.07 2.85
CA ARG A 89 -20.23 30.97 3.49
C ARG A 89 -18.77 31.33 3.59
N PHE A 90 -18.10 30.84 4.63
CA PHE A 90 -16.66 30.99 4.76
C PHE A 90 -15.92 30.03 3.84
N SER A 91 -14.81 30.50 3.25
CA SER A 91 -13.83 29.66 2.59
C SER A 91 -12.42 30.10 2.92
N LEU A 92 -11.58 29.14 3.29
CA LEU A 92 -10.14 29.32 3.48
C LEU A 92 -9.41 28.89 2.21
N SER A 93 -8.41 29.65 1.77
CA SER A 93 -7.58 29.30 0.62
C SER A 93 -6.13 29.65 0.87
N TYR A 94 -5.23 28.72 0.58
CA TYR A 94 -3.79 28.93 0.76
C TYR A 94 -3.01 27.94 -0.09
N ASN A 95 -1.74 28.24 -0.33
CA ASN A 95 -0.83 27.33 -1.01
C ASN A 95 0.07 26.69 0.02
N ASP A 96 -0.04 25.39 0.17
CA ASP A 96 0.93 24.66 0.97
C ASP A 96 2.16 24.30 0.14
N CYS A 97 3.32 24.39 0.77
CA CYS A 97 4.60 24.13 0.13
C CYS A 97 4.90 22.62 0.02
N SER A 98 3.96 21.73 0.35
CA SER A 98 4.30 20.38 0.74
C SER A 98 3.49 19.27 0.06
N PHE A 99 4.05 18.73 -1.03
CA PHE A 99 4.24 17.27 -1.05
C PHE A 99 5.35 16.95 -0.02
N ILE A 100 5.04 17.08 1.27
CA ILE A 100 5.81 16.45 2.36
C ILE A 100 4.90 15.39 2.97
N ALA A 101 4.44 14.45 2.16
CA ALA A 101 4.85 13.08 2.49
C ALA A 101 6.05 12.82 1.58
N GLY A 102 7.16 12.35 2.14
CA GLY A 102 8.51 12.57 1.59
C GLY A 102 8.74 12.10 0.15
N ASN A 103 9.94 12.35 -0.37
CA ASN A 103 10.39 11.58 -1.53
C ASN A 103 10.85 10.22 -1.02
N LEU A 104 10.27 9.14 -1.55
CA LEU A 104 10.85 7.82 -1.34
C LEU A 104 12.01 7.65 -2.31
N PHE A 105 13.19 7.38 -1.77
CA PHE A 105 14.39 7.20 -2.56
C PHE A 105 14.58 5.72 -2.91
N ASN A 106 14.96 5.47 -4.15
CA ASN A 106 15.31 4.15 -4.62
C ASN A 106 16.59 3.63 -3.97
N SER A 107 16.97 2.38 -4.26
CA SER A 107 18.19 1.76 -3.70
C SER A 107 19.50 2.55 -3.99
N ASN A 108 19.49 3.42 -5.00
CA ASN A 108 20.59 4.29 -5.40
C ASN A 108 20.52 5.69 -4.76
N GLY A 109 19.54 5.96 -3.89
CA GLY A 109 19.36 7.27 -3.25
C GLY A 109 18.73 8.31 -4.17
N ILE A 110 17.96 7.88 -5.18
CA ILE A 110 17.31 8.75 -6.17
C ILE A 110 15.82 8.83 -5.87
N PRO A 111 15.19 10.03 -5.83
CA PRO A 111 13.74 10.17 -5.67
C PRO A 111 12.99 9.34 -6.73
N SER A 112 12.16 8.39 -6.28
CA SER A 112 11.38 7.51 -7.16
C SER A 112 10.01 8.14 -7.46
N PHE A 113 9.29 8.62 -6.45
CA PHE A 113 8.03 9.36 -6.62
C PHE A 113 7.75 10.26 -5.42
N SER A 114 6.79 11.18 -5.58
CA SER A 114 6.30 12.05 -4.52
C SER A 114 4.89 11.61 -4.10
N TYR A 115 4.61 11.65 -2.79
CA TYR A 115 3.33 11.19 -2.27
C TYR A 115 2.75 12.14 -1.21
N ILE A 116 1.44 11.97 -0.95
CA ILE A 116 0.77 12.46 0.26
C ILE A 116 -0.02 11.28 0.79
N HIS A 117 0.39 10.76 1.96
CA HIS A 117 -0.34 9.69 2.63
C HIS A 117 -1.62 10.25 3.26
N TYR A 118 -2.69 9.45 3.35
CA TYR A 118 -3.99 9.95 3.80
C TYR A 118 -3.95 10.57 5.21
N GLU A 119 -3.01 10.11 6.05
CA GLU A 119 -2.79 10.59 7.43
C GLU A 119 -2.07 11.94 7.48
N GLY A 120 -1.28 12.27 6.45
CA GLY A 120 -0.61 13.55 6.33
C GLY A 120 -1.58 14.72 6.14
N TRP A 121 -2.76 14.43 5.58
CA TRP A 121 -3.82 15.42 5.36
C TRP A 121 -4.32 16.07 6.64
N GLY A 122 -4.37 15.37 7.78
CA GLY A 122 -4.85 15.96 9.04
C GLY A 122 -4.09 17.23 9.46
N THR A 123 -2.83 17.34 9.04
CA THR A 123 -1.98 18.52 9.29
C THR A 123 -2.24 19.68 8.32
N LEU A 124 -3.02 19.47 7.27
CA LEU A 124 -3.35 20.45 6.24
C LEU A 124 -4.75 21.03 6.40
N PHE A 125 -5.50 20.70 7.45
CA PHE A 125 -6.82 21.30 7.65
C PHE A 125 -7.01 21.69 9.10
N PRO A 126 -7.74 22.77 9.35
CA PRO A 126 -8.19 23.03 10.69
C PRO A 126 -9.28 22.02 11.07
N THR A 127 -9.17 21.36 12.23
CA THR A 127 -10.13 20.34 12.68
C THR A 127 -11.09 20.88 13.74
N ASN A 128 -12.35 20.44 13.62
CA ASN A 128 -13.26 20.22 14.74
C ASN A 128 -13.65 18.73 14.68
N THR A 129 -13.83 18.07 15.83
CA THR A 129 -13.79 16.61 16.03
C THR A 129 -14.85 15.79 15.26
N GLN A 130 -15.65 16.41 14.39
CA GLN A 130 -16.49 15.78 13.38
C GLN A 130 -16.43 16.62 12.09
N ARG A 131 -15.69 16.15 11.08
CA ARG A 131 -15.35 16.93 9.88
C ARG A 131 -16.56 17.19 8.97
N THR A 132 -17.13 18.38 9.05
CA THR A 132 -18.31 18.84 8.26
C THR A 132 -17.96 19.69 7.03
N ASP A 133 -16.67 19.96 6.79
CA ASP A 133 -16.21 20.85 5.72
C ASP A 133 -15.97 20.13 4.39
N THR A 134 -16.09 20.86 3.28
CA THR A 134 -15.67 20.37 1.95
C THR A 134 -14.27 20.87 1.65
N THR A 135 -13.40 20.00 1.15
CA THR A 135 -12.00 20.33 0.85
C THR A 135 -11.71 20.13 -0.63
N THR A 136 -11.05 21.07 -1.28
CA THR A 136 -10.62 20.98 -2.67
C THR A 136 -9.12 21.19 -2.79
N TYR A 137 -8.48 20.30 -3.55
CA TYR A 137 -7.06 20.31 -3.84
C TYR A 137 -6.80 20.73 -5.26
N ILE A 138 -5.86 21.64 -5.45
CA ILE A 138 -5.44 22.11 -6.77
C ILE A 138 -3.96 21.74 -6.91
N LEU A 139 -3.68 20.83 -7.83
CA LEU A 139 -2.32 20.39 -8.08
C LEU A 139 -1.65 21.37 -9.05
N HIS A 140 -0.72 22.18 -8.56
CA HIS A 140 0.06 23.08 -9.42
C HIS A 140 1.22 22.33 -10.07
N VAL A 141 0.88 21.37 -10.92
CA VAL A 141 1.83 20.58 -11.71
C VAL A 141 1.56 20.78 -13.20
N ASN A 142 2.57 20.56 -14.02
CA ASN A 142 2.34 20.40 -15.45
C ASN A 142 1.68 19.01 -15.68
N PRO A 143 0.41 18.93 -16.11
CA PRO A 143 -0.30 17.67 -16.26
C PRO A 143 0.34 16.74 -17.30
N SER A 144 1.12 17.29 -18.24
CA SER A 144 1.85 16.50 -19.24
C SER A 144 3.06 15.75 -18.70
N LEU A 145 3.53 16.09 -17.49
CA LEU A 145 4.73 15.53 -16.90
C LEU A 145 4.46 14.50 -15.80
N PHE A 146 3.21 14.35 -15.34
CA PHE A 146 2.89 13.48 -14.21
C PHE A 146 1.72 12.53 -14.48
N TYR A 147 1.83 11.31 -13.97
CA TYR A 147 0.69 10.45 -13.68
C TYR A 147 0.27 10.70 -12.23
N LEU A 148 -1.03 10.89 -11.99
CA LEU A 148 -1.58 10.96 -10.65
C LEU A 148 -2.33 9.67 -10.34
N LEU A 149 -1.90 8.98 -9.31
CA LEU A 149 -2.60 7.82 -8.78
C LEU A 149 -3.21 8.13 -7.42
N THR A 150 -4.40 7.62 -7.17
CA THR A 150 -5.09 7.68 -5.88
C THR A 150 -5.47 6.29 -5.40
N ASP A 151 -5.92 6.16 -4.16
CA ASP A 151 -6.45 4.88 -3.63
C ASP A 151 -7.55 4.27 -4.53
N LYS A 152 -8.25 5.11 -5.32
CA LYS A 152 -9.32 4.73 -6.25
C LYS A 152 -8.85 4.46 -7.69
N GLY A 153 -7.56 4.65 -7.99
CA GLY A 153 -7.00 4.46 -9.32
C GLY A 153 -6.40 5.73 -9.94
N LEU A 154 -6.06 5.62 -11.24
CA LEU A 154 -5.37 6.65 -12.01
C LEU A 154 -6.32 7.80 -12.35
N ILE A 155 -5.84 9.04 -12.15
CA ILE A 155 -6.56 10.26 -12.49
C ILE A 155 -5.87 10.91 -13.69
N ASP A 156 -6.67 11.25 -14.70
CA ASP A 156 -6.21 12.06 -15.82
C ASP A 156 -6.12 13.54 -15.42
N LEU A 157 -4.89 14.00 -15.22
CA LEU A 157 -4.59 15.39 -14.86
C LEU A 157 -4.91 16.40 -15.97
N TYR A 158 -5.07 15.99 -17.23
CA TYR A 158 -5.45 16.93 -18.30
C TYR A 158 -6.90 17.40 -18.15
N ASN A 159 -7.75 16.56 -17.57
CA ASN A 159 -9.17 16.83 -17.38
C ASN A 159 -9.53 17.11 -15.91
N THR A 160 -8.55 16.97 -15.01
CA THR A 160 -8.75 17.09 -13.56
C THR A 160 -7.86 18.18 -12.99
N GLU A 161 -8.37 19.41 -12.95
CA GLU A 161 -7.67 20.55 -12.35
C GLU A 161 -7.68 20.53 -10.82
N SER A 162 -8.63 19.81 -10.23
CA SER A 162 -8.76 19.71 -8.78
C SER A 162 -9.43 18.42 -8.29
N ILE A 163 -9.17 18.04 -7.04
CA ILE A 163 -9.77 16.89 -6.36
C ILE A 163 -10.59 17.42 -5.18
N THR A 164 -11.90 17.18 -5.18
CA THR A 164 -12.79 17.60 -4.09
C THR A 164 -13.13 16.41 -3.20
N VAL A 165 -12.88 16.56 -1.90
CA VAL A 165 -13.24 15.61 -0.85
C VAL A 165 -14.41 16.21 -0.06
N PRO A 166 -15.60 15.59 -0.10
CA PRO A 166 -16.77 16.08 0.59
C PRO A 166 -16.70 15.81 2.11
N PRO A 167 -17.63 16.38 2.90
CA PRO A 167 -17.68 16.20 4.35
C PRO A 167 -17.73 14.72 4.75
N HIS A 168 -17.09 14.39 5.88
CA HIS A 168 -17.05 13.03 6.45
C HIS A 168 -16.40 11.94 5.57
N GLU A 169 -15.85 12.28 4.39
CA GLU A 169 -15.10 11.32 3.58
C GLU A 169 -13.63 11.23 3.99
N LYS A 170 -13.06 10.02 3.85
CA LYS A 170 -11.62 9.78 4.00
C LYS A 170 -10.87 10.50 2.88
N PHE A 171 -9.81 11.20 3.24
CA PHE A 171 -8.92 11.80 2.24
C PHE A 171 -8.23 10.71 1.41
N PRO A 172 -8.09 10.89 0.09
CA PRO A 172 -7.36 9.96 -0.75
C PRO A 172 -5.85 10.10 -0.51
N SER A 173 -5.10 9.01 -0.51
CA SER A 173 -3.66 9.09 -0.75
C SER A 173 -3.43 9.52 -2.20
N LEU A 174 -2.42 10.36 -2.44
CA LEU A 174 -2.04 10.83 -3.77
C LEU A 174 -0.59 10.45 -4.06
N PHE A 175 -0.34 9.89 -5.24
CA PHE A 175 0.99 9.53 -5.73
C PHE A 175 1.22 10.18 -7.08
N LEU A 176 2.31 10.94 -7.20
CA LEU A 176 2.70 11.59 -8.44
C LEU A 176 3.95 10.93 -9.02
N PHE A 177 3.79 10.36 -10.22
CA PHE A 177 4.85 9.68 -10.95
C PHE A 177 5.28 10.52 -12.14
N TYR A 178 6.57 10.78 -12.23
CA TYR A 178 7.14 11.62 -13.29
C TYR A 178 7.19 10.86 -14.62
N ARG A 179 6.30 11.18 -15.57
CA ARG A 179 6.10 10.43 -16.83
C ARG A 179 7.37 10.13 -17.60
N PRO A 180 8.39 11.02 -17.67
CA PRO A 180 9.61 10.69 -18.41
C PRO A 180 10.41 9.51 -17.85
N VAL A 181 10.24 9.14 -16.58
CA VAL A 181 10.91 7.96 -15.99
C VAL A 181 9.93 6.82 -15.68
N TYR A 182 8.65 7.02 -15.95
CA TYR A 182 7.60 6.02 -15.73
C TYR A 182 6.86 5.70 -17.02
N GLU A 183 6.78 4.42 -17.35
CA GLU A 183 5.95 3.93 -18.44
C GLU A 183 4.58 3.54 -17.91
N HIS A 184 3.53 3.94 -18.63
CA HIS A 184 2.16 3.56 -18.33
C HIS A 184 1.66 2.55 -19.37
N LYS A 185 1.07 1.45 -18.90
CA LYS A 185 0.44 0.41 -19.73
C LYS A 185 -0.91 0.01 -19.13
N THR A 186 -1.87 -0.27 -19.99
CA THR A 186 -3.15 -0.88 -19.60
C THR A 186 -3.17 -2.32 -20.10
N ILE A 187 -3.52 -3.26 -19.22
CA ILE A 187 -3.54 -4.69 -19.49
C ILE A 187 -4.91 -5.23 -19.11
N GLU A 188 -5.62 -5.83 -20.06
CA GLU A 188 -6.92 -6.46 -19.82
C GLU A 188 -6.77 -7.98 -19.83
N TYR A 189 -7.35 -8.66 -18.84
CA TYR A 189 -7.41 -10.12 -18.77
C TYR A 189 -8.64 -10.59 -18.02
N LYS A 190 -9.60 -11.20 -18.74
CA LYS A 190 -10.77 -11.90 -18.17
C LYS A 190 -11.43 -11.19 -16.98
N GLY A 191 -11.91 -9.96 -17.19
CA GLY A 191 -12.53 -9.14 -16.14
C GLY A 191 -11.55 -8.34 -15.27
N PHE A 192 -10.24 -8.48 -15.46
CA PHE A 192 -9.25 -7.62 -14.79
C PHE A 192 -8.76 -6.54 -15.74
N ASP A 193 -8.89 -5.28 -15.33
CA ASP A 193 -8.24 -4.15 -15.99
C ASP A 193 -7.11 -3.65 -15.09
N ILE A 194 -5.88 -3.91 -15.52
CA ILE A 194 -4.66 -3.56 -14.78
C ILE A 194 -4.05 -2.30 -15.39
N THR A 195 -3.89 -1.28 -14.55
CA THR A 195 -3.09 -0.09 -14.85
C THR A 195 -1.69 -0.31 -14.30
N LEU A 196 -0.70 -0.47 -15.16
CA LEU A 196 0.71 -0.58 -14.77
C LEU A 196 1.40 0.76 -14.93
N VAL A 197 2.09 1.23 -13.88
CA VAL A 197 3.00 2.37 -13.90
C VAL A 197 4.39 1.88 -13.47
N ALA A 198 5.33 1.78 -14.40
CA ALA A 198 6.63 1.13 -14.16
C ALA A 198 7.79 2.11 -14.30
N GLU A 199 8.63 2.20 -13.27
CA GLU A 199 9.86 3.01 -13.28
C GLU A 199 10.91 2.38 -14.19
N ASN A 200 11.48 3.20 -15.07
CA ASN A 200 12.70 2.90 -15.79
C ASN A 200 13.89 3.38 -14.96
N GLU A 201 14.36 2.53 -14.04
CA GLU A 201 15.46 2.87 -13.12
C GLU A 201 16.73 3.35 -13.83
N LYS A 202 17.03 2.77 -15.00
CA LYS A 202 18.20 3.17 -15.79
C LYS A 202 18.06 4.62 -16.25
N LEU A 203 16.89 4.98 -16.76
CA LEU A 203 16.60 6.34 -17.19
C LEU A 203 16.51 7.32 -16.01
N ALA A 204 15.87 6.91 -14.90
CA ALA A 204 15.83 7.69 -13.66
C ALA A 204 17.25 8.01 -13.16
N THR A 205 18.12 7.01 -13.17
CA THR A 205 19.54 7.15 -12.80
C THR A 205 20.28 8.09 -13.74
N GLN A 206 20.14 7.92 -15.05
CA GLN A 206 20.77 8.78 -16.05
C GLN A 206 20.35 10.25 -15.91
N LEU A 207 19.05 10.51 -15.72
CA LEU A 207 18.53 11.86 -15.53
C LEU A 207 19.01 12.47 -14.20
N TYR A 208 19.06 11.68 -13.13
CA TYR A 208 19.57 12.14 -11.83
C TYR A 208 21.04 12.55 -11.90
N HIS A 209 21.88 11.75 -12.54
CA HIS A 209 23.28 12.11 -12.78
C HIS A 209 23.44 13.42 -13.55
N LYS A 210 22.59 13.66 -14.56
CA LYS A 210 22.64 14.88 -15.37
C LYS A 210 22.24 16.13 -14.57
N LEU A 211 21.28 16.00 -13.65
CA LEU A 211 20.68 17.10 -12.91
C LEU A 211 21.39 17.40 -11.58
N SER A 212 22.10 16.43 -11.01
CA SER A 212 22.73 16.59 -9.69
C SER A 212 24.14 15.98 -9.67
N PRO A 213 25.06 16.45 -10.54
CA PRO A 213 26.39 15.88 -10.70
C PRO A 213 27.20 15.83 -9.39
N ASP A 214 26.94 16.75 -8.47
CA ASP A 214 27.71 16.94 -7.24
C ASP A 214 27.17 16.19 -6.00
N THR A 215 25.99 15.56 -6.07
CA THR A 215 25.35 14.91 -4.88
C THR A 215 25.67 13.43 -4.73
N ILE A 216 26.33 12.80 -5.71
CA ILE A 216 26.47 11.35 -5.74
C ILE A 216 27.81 10.93 -5.14
N ARG A 217 27.76 10.53 -3.86
CA ARG A 217 28.92 9.95 -3.14
C ARG A 217 29.26 8.51 -3.55
N LYS A 218 28.42 7.82 -4.35
CA LYS A 218 28.67 6.44 -4.80
C LYS A 218 29.04 6.44 -6.28
N SER A 219 30.24 5.95 -6.59
CA SER A 219 30.67 5.71 -7.97
C SER A 219 29.56 4.99 -8.75
N PHE A 220 29.11 5.60 -9.86
CA PHE A 220 28.19 4.97 -10.80
C PHE A 220 28.85 3.72 -11.38
N ASP A 221 28.55 2.57 -10.80
CA ASP A 221 29.09 1.31 -11.29
C ASP A 221 28.26 0.90 -12.52
N LYS A 222 28.76 1.26 -13.70
CA LYS A 222 28.18 0.88 -15.00
C LYS A 222 27.96 -0.64 -15.12
N SER A 223 28.68 -1.43 -14.33
CA SER A 223 28.56 -2.89 -14.29
C SER A 223 27.37 -3.42 -13.48
N SER A 224 26.75 -2.59 -12.63
CA SER A 224 25.59 -2.99 -11.81
C SER A 224 24.26 -2.92 -12.55
N LEU A 225 24.23 -2.30 -13.74
CA LEU A 225 23.16 -2.42 -14.71
C LEU A 225 23.27 -3.78 -15.41
N SER A 226 23.13 -4.87 -14.65
CA SER A 226 22.99 -6.19 -15.24
C SER A 226 21.65 -6.22 -15.97
N THR A 227 21.71 -6.06 -17.29
CA THR A 227 20.61 -6.43 -18.18
C THR A 227 20.46 -7.94 -18.12
N THR A 228 19.74 -8.44 -17.12
CA THR A 228 19.11 -9.74 -17.24
C THR A 228 18.09 -9.62 -18.36
N ALA A 229 18.24 -10.47 -19.38
CA ALA A 229 17.42 -10.46 -20.58
C ALA A 229 15.93 -10.37 -20.21
N SER A 230 15.30 -9.32 -20.73
CA SER A 230 14.15 -8.64 -20.15
C SER A 230 12.85 -9.35 -20.46
N VAL A 231 12.28 -10.07 -19.49
CA VAL A 231 10.84 -10.39 -19.55
C VAL A 231 10.09 -9.06 -19.48
N SER A 232 9.25 -8.77 -20.47
CA SER A 232 8.46 -7.54 -20.46
C SER A 232 7.54 -7.51 -19.24
N ASP A 233 7.37 -6.32 -18.65
CA ASP A 233 6.53 -6.17 -17.45
C ASP A 233 5.11 -6.69 -17.65
N ASP A 234 4.54 -6.45 -18.83
CA ASP A 234 3.24 -6.96 -19.26
C ASP A 234 3.21 -8.49 -19.29
N SER A 235 4.27 -9.15 -19.78
CA SER A 235 4.35 -10.60 -19.76
C SER A 235 4.35 -11.16 -18.34
N VAL A 236 4.91 -10.46 -17.36
CA VAL A 236 4.91 -10.90 -15.96
C VAL A 236 3.48 -10.90 -15.42
N ILE A 237 2.74 -9.81 -15.64
CA ILE A 237 1.33 -9.67 -15.24
C ILE A 237 0.46 -10.73 -15.92
N TYR A 238 0.62 -10.95 -17.23
CA TYR A 238 -0.13 -11.98 -17.96
C TYR A 238 0.14 -13.38 -17.42
N ARG A 239 1.40 -13.71 -17.12
CA ARG A 239 1.76 -15.01 -16.52
C ARG A 239 1.14 -15.17 -15.13
N ALA A 240 1.16 -14.11 -14.32
CA ALA A 240 0.56 -14.11 -12.99
C ALA A 240 -0.97 -14.34 -13.05
N LEU A 241 -1.68 -13.56 -13.85
CA LEU A 241 -3.13 -13.71 -14.05
C LEU A 241 -3.50 -15.08 -14.61
N LYS A 242 -2.75 -15.57 -15.59
CA LYS A 242 -2.96 -16.91 -16.17
C LYS A 242 -2.75 -18.01 -15.13
N ALA A 243 -1.76 -17.88 -14.25
CA ALA A 243 -1.54 -18.83 -13.17
C ALA A 243 -2.70 -18.81 -12.15
N ILE A 244 -3.21 -17.62 -11.80
CA ILE A 244 -4.38 -17.47 -10.93
C ILE A 244 -5.63 -18.09 -11.58
N ASP A 245 -5.81 -17.89 -12.89
CA ASP A 245 -6.94 -18.40 -13.67
C ASP A 245 -7.05 -19.94 -13.61
N CYS A 246 -5.92 -20.65 -13.51
CA CYS A 246 -5.90 -22.11 -13.30
C CYS A 246 -6.64 -22.55 -12.02
N LEU A 247 -6.74 -21.68 -11.00
CA LEU A 247 -7.49 -21.96 -9.76
C LEU A 247 -8.86 -21.28 -9.75
N ALA A 248 -8.93 -20.04 -10.22
CA ALA A 248 -10.06 -19.16 -10.01
C ALA A 248 -11.13 -19.25 -11.10
N ASN A 249 -10.77 -19.77 -12.28
CA ASN A 249 -11.60 -19.76 -13.49
C ASN A 249 -12.24 -18.38 -13.71
N LEU A 250 -11.39 -17.39 -13.94
CA LEU A 250 -11.77 -15.99 -14.08
C LEU A 250 -12.74 -15.81 -15.24
N SER A 251 -13.75 -14.97 -15.04
CA SER A 251 -14.74 -14.63 -16.05
C SER A 251 -14.92 -13.12 -16.15
N ASN A 252 -15.45 -12.67 -17.28
CA ASN A 252 -15.73 -11.27 -17.54
C ASN A 252 -16.88 -10.70 -16.69
N ASP A 253 -17.55 -11.54 -15.89
CA ASP A 253 -18.73 -11.15 -15.10
C ASP A 253 -18.37 -10.34 -13.85
N MET A 254 -17.10 -10.39 -13.41
CA MET A 254 -16.58 -9.55 -12.34
C MET A 254 -15.48 -8.65 -12.87
N ARG A 255 -15.80 -7.37 -13.10
CA ARG A 255 -14.78 -6.37 -13.45
C ARG A 255 -14.06 -5.88 -12.20
N GLN A 256 -12.74 -6.06 -12.16
CA GLN A 256 -11.85 -5.53 -11.14
C GLN A 256 -10.82 -4.60 -11.79
N HIS A 257 -10.61 -3.44 -11.17
CA HIS A 257 -9.58 -2.49 -11.59
C HIS A 257 -8.47 -2.48 -10.55
N ILE A 258 -7.23 -2.73 -10.98
CA ILE A 258 -6.06 -2.76 -10.11
C ILE A 258 -4.99 -1.86 -10.72
N ALA A 259 -4.45 -0.94 -9.94
CA ALA A 259 -3.27 -0.18 -10.33
C ALA A 259 -2.03 -0.80 -9.70
N ILE A 260 -1.06 -1.21 -10.52
CA ILE A 260 0.22 -1.75 -10.08
C ILE A 260 1.29 -0.74 -10.41
N VAL A 261 2.07 -0.35 -9.42
CA VAL A 261 3.21 0.54 -9.56
C VAL A 261 4.48 -0.24 -9.25
N LYS A 262 5.35 -0.38 -10.25
CA LYS A 262 6.67 -0.97 -10.11
C LYS A 262 7.69 0.15 -9.95
N THR A 263 8.34 0.22 -8.80
CA THR A 263 9.28 1.29 -8.44
C THR A 263 10.67 0.72 -8.15
N GLY A 264 11.69 1.56 -8.19
CA GLY A 264 13.05 1.21 -7.78
C GLY A 264 13.32 1.33 -6.29
N LEU A 265 12.29 1.63 -5.50
CA LEU A 265 12.35 1.56 -4.04
C LEU A 265 12.89 0.21 -3.60
N ASN A 266 13.49 0.18 -2.42
CA ASN A 266 13.88 -1.09 -1.81
C ASN A 266 13.08 -1.26 -0.55
N PHE A 267 11.99 -2.03 -0.64
CA PHE A 267 11.13 -2.31 0.50
C PHE A 267 11.63 -3.49 1.33
N LYS A 268 12.89 -3.92 1.12
CA LYS A 268 13.52 -4.94 1.92
C LYS A 268 13.77 -4.43 3.34
N VAL A 269 13.13 -5.08 4.31
CA VAL A 269 13.43 -4.92 5.72
C VAL A 269 14.31 -6.08 6.19
N LYS A 270 15.42 -5.79 6.88
CA LYS A 270 16.20 -6.79 7.62
C LYS A 270 15.63 -6.87 9.05
N MET A 271 15.46 -8.07 9.56
CA MET A 271 14.84 -8.35 10.85
C MET A 271 15.77 -9.18 11.75
N GLY A 272 15.58 -9.07 13.07
CA GLY A 272 16.24 -9.92 14.06
C GLY A 272 17.58 -9.41 14.56
N LYS A 273 18.17 -10.11 15.55
CA LYS A 273 19.53 -9.83 16.03
C LYS A 273 20.50 -10.65 15.19
N ALA A 274 21.54 -10.02 14.66
CA ALA A 274 22.54 -10.68 13.81
C ALA A 274 23.24 -11.89 14.46
N GLU A 275 23.26 -11.94 15.79
CA GLU A 275 23.87 -13.00 16.60
C GLU A 275 22.93 -14.20 16.86
N ASN A 276 21.62 -14.02 16.66
CA ASN A 276 20.63 -15.08 16.72
C ASN A 276 20.35 -15.54 15.27
N LEU A 277 20.06 -16.83 15.05
CA LEU A 277 19.68 -17.42 13.75
C LEU A 277 18.35 -16.87 13.16
N ASP A 278 18.01 -15.61 13.40
CA ASP A 278 16.74 -14.97 13.10
C ASP A 278 16.91 -13.75 12.17
N ASN A 279 17.96 -13.73 11.33
CA ASN A 279 18.18 -12.69 10.33
C ASN A 279 17.26 -12.87 9.12
N LEU A 280 15.97 -12.62 9.30
CA LEU A 280 15.02 -12.72 8.21
C LEU A 280 15.04 -11.44 7.38
N SER A 281 14.93 -11.58 6.07
CA SER A 281 14.66 -10.45 5.20
C SER A 281 13.32 -10.63 4.51
N ALA A 282 12.40 -9.69 4.71
CA ALA A 282 11.11 -9.70 4.06
C ALA A 282 10.95 -8.46 3.18
N HIS A 283 10.13 -8.65 2.17
CA HIS A 283 9.75 -7.68 1.16
C HIS A 283 8.26 -7.41 1.41
N PHE A 284 7.88 -6.16 1.69
CA PHE A 284 6.48 -5.76 1.87
C PHE A 284 5.99 -4.80 0.78
N SER A 285 4.92 -5.17 0.11
CA SER A 285 4.22 -4.24 -0.78
C SER A 285 3.45 -3.20 0.06
N LEU A 286 3.15 -2.04 -0.53
CA LEU A 286 2.18 -1.11 0.02
C LEU A 286 0.88 -1.22 -0.78
N THR A 287 -0.15 -1.83 -0.17
CA THR A 287 -1.47 -2.03 -0.77
C THR A 287 -2.45 -0.98 -0.23
N LEU A 288 -2.96 -0.12 -1.11
CA LEU A 288 -3.89 0.96 -0.79
C LEU A 288 -5.16 0.83 -1.64
N ASP A 289 -6.19 0.21 -1.07
CA ASP A 289 -7.45 -0.14 -1.73
C ASP A 289 -7.25 -0.88 -3.07
N SER A 290 -7.18 -0.16 -4.20
CA SER A 290 -6.98 -0.73 -5.54
C SER A 290 -5.55 -0.60 -6.08
N VAL A 291 -4.64 -0.03 -5.30
CA VAL A 291 -3.26 0.27 -5.68
C VAL A 291 -2.28 -0.70 -5.01
N LEU A 292 -1.37 -1.25 -5.81
CA LEU A 292 -0.22 -2.05 -5.38
C LEU A 292 1.08 -1.31 -5.71
N LEU A 293 1.78 -0.84 -4.69
CA LEU A 293 3.13 -0.29 -4.82
C LEU A 293 4.15 -1.38 -4.50
N MET A 294 4.99 -1.70 -5.46
CA MET A 294 5.96 -2.78 -5.38
C MET A 294 7.36 -2.29 -5.77
N ASP A 295 8.38 -2.88 -5.18
CA ASP A 295 9.73 -2.76 -5.73
C ASP A 295 9.93 -3.72 -6.91
N GLN A 296 11.04 -3.52 -7.65
CA GLN A 296 11.37 -4.39 -8.77
C GLN A 296 11.46 -5.87 -8.38
N LYS A 297 12.04 -6.17 -7.21
CA LYS A 297 12.26 -7.56 -6.82
C LYS A 297 10.93 -8.24 -6.53
N MET A 298 10.02 -7.58 -5.81
CA MET A 298 8.67 -8.07 -5.55
C MET A 298 7.90 -8.32 -6.83
N TYR A 299 7.99 -7.38 -7.78
CA TYR A 299 7.28 -7.44 -9.05
C TYR A 299 7.63 -8.71 -9.85
N TYR A 300 8.91 -9.10 -9.84
CA TYR A 300 9.38 -10.32 -10.53
C TYR A 300 9.35 -11.59 -9.67
N GLN A 301 8.79 -11.53 -8.46
CA GLN A 301 8.70 -12.67 -7.53
C GLN A 301 7.27 -13.09 -7.25
N HIS A 302 7.09 -14.14 -6.44
CA HIS A 302 5.79 -14.63 -5.99
C HIS A 302 4.97 -13.58 -5.23
N THR A 303 5.60 -12.50 -4.73
CA THR A 303 4.91 -11.39 -4.07
C THR A 303 3.86 -10.74 -4.98
N LEU A 304 4.12 -10.60 -6.28
CA LEU A 304 3.09 -10.11 -7.21
C LEU A 304 1.85 -11.00 -7.20
N LEU A 305 2.03 -12.32 -7.27
CA LEU A 305 0.94 -13.29 -7.19
C LEU A 305 0.21 -13.22 -5.84
N HIS A 306 0.96 -13.06 -4.74
CA HIS A 306 0.39 -12.90 -3.40
C HIS A 306 -0.60 -11.74 -3.35
N GLU A 307 -0.15 -10.55 -3.76
CA GLU A 307 -1.00 -9.35 -3.72
C GLU A 307 -2.18 -9.46 -4.68
N MET A 308 -1.97 -9.99 -5.90
CA MET A 308 -3.05 -10.19 -6.86
C MET A 308 -4.09 -11.22 -6.37
N LEU A 309 -3.67 -12.24 -5.63
CA LEU A 309 -4.57 -13.22 -5.04
C LEU A 309 -5.49 -12.59 -3.98
N HIS A 310 -5.03 -11.58 -3.22
CA HIS A 310 -5.90 -10.85 -2.29
C HIS A 310 -7.10 -10.18 -2.98
N PHE A 311 -6.93 -9.69 -4.21
CA PHE A 311 -8.04 -9.14 -5.01
C PHE A 311 -9.02 -10.22 -5.51
N VAL A 312 -8.49 -11.39 -5.89
CA VAL A 312 -9.29 -12.49 -6.46
C VAL A 312 -10.03 -13.27 -5.36
N ILE A 313 -9.38 -13.50 -4.22
CA ILE A 313 -9.98 -14.09 -3.03
C ILE A 313 -10.98 -13.10 -2.42
N GLY A 314 -10.65 -11.79 -2.48
CA GLY A 314 -11.44 -10.69 -1.98
C GLY A 314 -11.29 -10.48 -0.47
N LYS A 315 -11.73 -9.32 0.03
CA LYS A 315 -11.89 -9.11 1.48
C LYS A 315 -12.90 -10.15 1.97
N GLN A 316 -12.43 -11.14 2.72
CA GLN A 316 -13.29 -12.12 3.35
C GLN A 316 -14.36 -11.34 4.11
N GLN A 317 -15.62 -11.46 3.67
CA GLN A 317 -16.73 -11.10 4.54
C GLN A 317 -16.69 -12.14 5.65
N ILE A 318 -15.89 -11.89 6.68
CA ILE A 318 -15.82 -12.71 7.87
C ILE A 318 -17.21 -12.60 8.50
N ARG A 319 -18.11 -13.49 8.08
CA ARG A 319 -19.49 -13.56 8.56
C ARG A 319 -19.57 -14.03 10.02
N GLN A 320 -18.44 -14.11 10.73
CA GLN A 320 -18.39 -14.52 12.14
C GLN A 320 -17.59 -13.52 12.97
N LYS A 321 -18.30 -12.78 13.82
CA LYS A 321 -17.77 -11.79 14.77
C LYS A 321 -16.72 -12.32 15.78
N ASN A 322 -16.30 -13.59 15.75
CA ASN A 322 -15.61 -14.25 16.88
C ASN A 322 -14.41 -15.16 16.52
N LEU A 323 -13.76 -15.00 15.36
CA LEU A 323 -12.52 -15.76 15.09
C LEU A 323 -11.32 -15.15 15.83
N PRO A 324 -10.43 -15.98 16.41
CA PRO A 324 -9.16 -15.49 16.93
C PRO A 324 -8.35 -14.82 15.82
N ALA A 325 -7.65 -13.73 16.14
CA ALA A 325 -6.82 -12.99 15.19
C ALA A 325 -5.81 -13.91 14.46
N GLN A 326 -5.30 -14.95 15.14
CA GLN A 326 -4.38 -15.92 14.55
C GLN A 326 -5.02 -16.74 13.41
N GLU A 327 -6.28 -17.16 13.56
CA GLU A 327 -6.98 -17.87 12.48
C GLU A 327 -7.30 -16.93 11.32
N THR A 328 -7.72 -15.70 11.62
CA THR A 328 -7.95 -14.66 10.61
C THR A 328 -6.68 -14.42 9.78
N ASN A 329 -5.55 -14.20 10.44
CA ASN A 329 -4.25 -13.99 9.79
C ASN A 329 -3.77 -15.21 9.00
N PHE A 330 -4.04 -16.42 9.50
CA PHE A 330 -3.75 -17.65 8.76
C PHE A 330 -4.54 -17.75 7.44
N PHE A 331 -5.84 -17.49 7.48
CA PHE A 331 -6.67 -17.54 6.28
C PHE A 331 -6.42 -16.36 5.34
N ALA A 332 -6.08 -15.18 5.87
CA ALA A 332 -5.76 -14.01 5.06
C ALA A 332 -4.38 -14.15 4.40
N GLU A 333 -3.31 -14.40 5.17
CA GLU A 333 -1.95 -14.36 4.65
C GLU A 333 -1.37 -15.74 4.36
N SER A 334 -1.43 -16.69 5.30
CA SER A 334 -0.73 -17.97 5.11
C SER A 334 -1.32 -18.82 3.98
N THR A 335 -2.64 -18.81 3.81
CA THR A 335 -3.24 -19.54 2.68
C THR A 335 -2.97 -18.85 1.35
N THR A 336 -3.00 -17.51 1.30
CA THR A 336 -2.68 -16.71 0.11
C THR A 336 -1.22 -16.90 -0.29
N GLU A 337 -0.31 -16.86 0.68
CA GLU A 337 1.12 -17.08 0.48
C GLU A 337 1.43 -18.49 -0.01
N TYR A 338 0.77 -19.52 0.54
CA TYR A 338 0.85 -20.88 0.02
C TYR A 338 0.42 -20.95 -1.45
N LEU A 339 -0.71 -20.34 -1.80
CA LEU A 339 -1.20 -20.33 -3.18
C LEU A 339 -0.23 -19.56 -4.11
N ALA A 340 0.30 -18.42 -3.68
CA ALA A 340 1.26 -17.63 -4.44
C ALA A 340 2.54 -18.41 -4.74
N LYS A 341 3.16 -19.01 -3.71
CA LYS A 341 4.36 -19.85 -3.86
C LYS A 341 4.10 -21.07 -4.74
N TYR A 342 2.96 -21.73 -4.58
CA TYR A 342 2.56 -22.87 -5.42
C TYR A 342 2.43 -22.46 -6.90
N LEU A 343 1.68 -21.39 -7.18
CA LEU A 343 1.43 -20.91 -8.54
C LEU A 343 2.73 -20.44 -9.20
N PHE A 344 3.54 -19.68 -8.48
CA PHE A 344 4.82 -19.17 -8.98
C PHE A 344 5.75 -20.33 -9.34
N GLY A 345 5.94 -21.27 -8.40
CA GLY A 345 6.80 -22.43 -8.59
C GLY A 345 6.31 -23.34 -9.71
N LYS A 346 5.01 -23.65 -9.77
CA LYS A 346 4.48 -24.59 -10.75
C LYS A 346 4.38 -24.00 -12.16
N TYR A 347 3.93 -22.75 -12.29
CA TYR A 347 3.53 -22.19 -13.59
C TYR A 347 4.41 -21.06 -14.12
N ILE A 348 5.28 -20.46 -13.30
CA ILE A 348 6.12 -19.33 -13.71
C ILE A 348 7.59 -19.71 -13.77
N THR A 349 8.17 -20.23 -12.68
CA THR A 349 9.60 -20.57 -12.62
C THR A 349 9.91 -22.04 -12.85
N HIS A 350 8.93 -22.93 -12.65
CA HIS A 350 9.14 -24.39 -12.63
C HIS A 350 10.17 -24.84 -11.57
N GLU A 351 10.25 -24.09 -10.48
CA GLU A 351 11.16 -24.34 -9.35
C GLU A 351 10.41 -24.82 -8.11
N LYS A 352 11.12 -25.53 -7.23
CA LYS A 352 10.59 -25.90 -5.91
C LYS A 352 10.60 -24.69 -5.00
N MET A 353 9.44 -24.08 -4.80
CA MET A 353 9.29 -22.88 -3.95
C MET A 353 9.19 -23.19 -2.45
N PHE A 354 8.91 -24.45 -2.09
CA PHE A 354 8.72 -24.88 -0.70
C PHE A 354 9.91 -25.63 -0.11
N THR A 355 11.09 -25.52 -0.73
CA THR A 355 12.34 -26.11 -0.20
C THR A 355 13.05 -25.14 0.74
N ASP A 356 13.15 -25.53 2.02
CA ASP A 356 14.03 -25.05 3.09
C ASP A 356 14.24 -23.53 3.26
N SER A 357 13.22 -22.70 3.04
CA SER A 357 13.21 -21.32 3.55
C SER A 357 12.70 -21.23 4.99
N ILE A 358 13.19 -22.14 5.84
CA ILE A 358 13.51 -21.83 7.23
C ILE A 358 14.96 -22.28 7.41
N GLU A 359 15.86 -21.58 6.70
CA GLU A 359 17.33 -21.72 6.72
C GLU A 359 17.83 -23.13 7.10
N HIS A 360 17.72 -24.07 6.15
CA HIS A 360 18.42 -25.36 6.17
C HIS A 360 18.11 -26.28 7.38
N SER A 361 17.04 -26.01 8.13
CA SER A 361 16.67 -26.76 9.34
C SER A 361 15.30 -27.42 9.21
N PRO A 362 15.17 -28.73 9.50
CA PRO A 362 13.87 -29.41 9.43
C PRO A 362 12.90 -28.84 10.48
N ILE A 363 11.64 -28.61 10.08
CA ILE A 363 10.57 -28.16 10.98
C ILE A 363 10.46 -29.15 12.14
N ASN A 364 10.75 -28.66 13.35
CA ASN A 364 10.78 -29.45 14.58
C ASN A 364 9.92 -28.80 15.68
N LEU A 365 9.74 -29.52 16.79
CA LEU A 365 8.87 -29.07 17.88
C LEU A 365 9.36 -27.77 18.54
N THR A 366 10.68 -27.52 18.56
CA THR A 366 11.25 -26.28 19.12
C THR A 366 10.81 -25.06 18.31
N MET A 367 10.91 -25.14 16.98
CA MET A 367 10.45 -24.12 16.06
C MET A 367 8.93 -23.89 16.16
N ILE A 368 8.15 -24.97 16.29
CA ILE A 368 6.69 -24.90 16.48
C ILE A 368 6.31 -24.23 17.81
N LYS A 369 7.02 -24.54 18.91
CA LYS A 369 6.84 -23.87 20.21
C LYS A 369 7.24 -22.39 20.15
N LYS A 370 8.29 -22.05 19.41
CA LYS A 370 8.72 -20.68 19.15
C LYS A 370 7.62 -19.91 18.40
N ALA A 371 7.14 -20.42 17.27
CA ALA A 371 6.05 -19.81 16.49
C ALA A 371 4.80 -19.54 17.35
N LYS A 372 4.40 -20.52 18.17
CA LYS A 372 3.27 -20.37 19.09
C LYS A 372 3.45 -19.19 20.05
N ARG A 373 4.63 -19.05 20.68
CA ARG A 373 4.91 -17.95 21.61
C ARG A 373 4.85 -16.58 20.92
N SER A 374 5.40 -16.46 19.71
CA SER A 374 5.38 -15.22 18.93
C SER A 374 3.96 -14.75 18.62
N ILE A 375 3.08 -15.64 18.12
CA ILE A 375 1.71 -15.22 17.76
C ILE A 375 0.73 -15.14 18.95
N GLN A 376 1.13 -15.66 20.12
CA GLN A 376 0.41 -15.46 21.38
C GLN A 376 0.72 -14.10 22.01
N SER A 377 1.97 -13.65 21.88
CA SER A 377 2.41 -12.34 22.40
C SER A 377 2.01 -11.19 21.48
N ASN A 378 1.85 -11.45 20.18
CA ASN A 378 1.44 -10.45 19.21
C ASN A 378 0.33 -10.98 18.29
N HIS A 379 -0.84 -10.33 18.36
CA HIS A 379 -2.03 -10.70 17.60
C HIS A 379 -2.07 -10.12 16.18
N SER A 380 -1.14 -9.23 15.85
CA SER A 380 -0.99 -8.64 14.52
C SER A 380 0.08 -9.36 13.70
N ILE A 381 0.04 -9.17 12.38
CA ILE A 381 1.14 -9.53 11.49
C ILE A 381 2.10 -8.37 11.52
N SER A 382 3.30 -8.62 12.01
CA SER A 382 4.23 -7.55 12.37
C SER A 382 5.66 -7.94 12.11
N VAL A 383 6.44 -6.90 11.87
CA VAL A 383 7.85 -6.95 11.52
C VAL A 383 8.57 -6.20 12.62
N GLY A 384 9.35 -6.95 13.42
CA GLY A 384 10.23 -6.37 14.40
C GLY A 384 11.33 -5.56 13.72
N ALA A 385 11.61 -4.35 14.22
CA ALA A 385 12.77 -3.57 13.78
C ALA A 385 14.08 -4.32 14.09
N ASP A 386 15.16 -3.95 13.41
CA ASP A 386 16.49 -4.48 13.72
C ASP A 386 16.81 -4.31 15.23
N GLY A 387 17.22 -5.41 15.87
CA GLY A 387 17.47 -5.47 17.31
C GLY A 387 16.24 -5.63 18.23
N SER A 388 15.01 -5.71 17.70
CA SER A 388 13.79 -5.93 18.50
C SER A 388 13.75 -7.33 19.15
N ASP A 389 12.88 -7.49 20.16
CA ASP A 389 12.58 -8.82 20.71
C ASP A 389 12.00 -9.75 19.62
N GLU A 390 12.31 -11.03 19.74
CA GLU A 390 11.90 -12.11 18.84
C GLU A 390 10.36 -12.26 18.78
N THR A 391 9.67 -11.91 19.87
CA THR A 391 8.21 -11.92 19.96
C THR A 391 7.54 -10.84 19.11
N ALA A 392 8.29 -9.78 18.73
CA ALA A 392 7.80 -8.70 17.89
C ALA A 392 7.73 -9.07 16.40
N ASN A 393 8.27 -10.23 15.99
CA ASN A 393 8.26 -10.68 14.61
C ASN A 393 7.34 -11.89 14.42
N THR A 394 6.14 -11.64 13.90
CA THR A 394 5.15 -12.67 13.58
C THR A 394 5.07 -13.01 12.09
N ALA A 395 5.67 -12.18 11.22
CA ALA A 395 5.62 -12.33 9.77
C ALA A 395 6.14 -13.70 9.30
N TRP A 396 7.28 -14.16 9.82
CA TRP A 396 7.87 -15.45 9.46
C TRP A 396 6.96 -16.66 9.76
N VAL A 397 6.09 -16.55 10.78
CA VAL A 397 5.13 -17.61 11.09
C VAL A 397 4.09 -17.70 9.97
N TYR A 398 3.57 -16.54 9.55
CA TYR A 398 2.48 -16.47 8.58
C TYR A 398 2.93 -16.59 7.12
N TYR A 399 4.13 -16.11 6.76
CA TYR A 399 4.62 -16.11 5.38
C TYR A 399 5.61 -17.25 5.07
N ASP A 400 6.28 -17.82 6.07
CA ASP A 400 7.25 -18.90 5.85
C ASP A 400 6.78 -20.24 6.43
N LEU A 401 6.56 -20.32 7.74
CA LEU A 401 6.28 -21.58 8.42
C LEU A 401 4.92 -22.19 8.06
N LEU A 402 3.83 -21.45 8.23
CA LEU A 402 2.47 -21.98 8.00
C LEU A 402 2.22 -22.37 6.53
N PRO A 403 2.68 -21.61 5.52
CA PRO A 403 2.61 -22.02 4.11
C PRO A 403 3.37 -23.32 3.81
N VAL A 404 4.56 -23.52 4.40
CA VAL A 404 5.31 -24.78 4.25
C VAL A 404 4.55 -25.94 4.91
N LEU A 405 3.95 -25.74 6.08
CA LEU A 405 3.13 -26.78 6.72
C LEU A 405 1.89 -27.15 5.87
N LEU A 406 1.27 -26.18 5.20
CA LEU A 406 0.20 -26.41 4.23
C LEU A 406 0.68 -27.22 3.02
N HIS A 407 1.82 -26.86 2.44
CA HIS A 407 2.42 -27.63 1.33
C HIS A 407 2.76 -29.07 1.75
N GLN A 408 3.33 -29.26 2.94
CA GLN A 408 3.58 -30.61 3.46
C GLN A 408 2.28 -31.41 3.67
N LEU A 409 1.16 -30.77 4.02
CA LEU A 409 -0.14 -31.44 4.04
C LEU A 409 -0.58 -31.86 2.62
N ALA A 410 -0.42 -30.98 1.63
CA ALA A 410 -0.74 -31.27 0.24
C ALA A 410 0.03 -32.49 -0.28
N VAL A 411 1.36 -32.48 -0.15
CA VAL A 411 2.25 -33.57 -0.61
C VAL A 411 1.95 -34.89 0.09
N ASN A 412 1.52 -34.85 1.36
CA ASN A 412 1.20 -36.04 2.13
C ASN A 412 -0.25 -36.52 1.98
N SER A 413 -1.09 -35.79 1.25
CA SER A 413 -2.53 -36.04 1.17
C SER A 413 -2.96 -37.19 0.27
N GLN A 414 -2.02 -37.80 -0.45
CA GLN A 414 -2.22 -38.86 -1.46
C GLN A 414 -3.08 -38.43 -2.67
N VAL A 415 -3.35 -37.14 -2.82
CA VAL A 415 -4.09 -36.54 -3.94
C VAL A 415 -3.17 -35.56 -4.66
N ASP A 416 -3.49 -35.26 -5.93
CA ASP A 416 -2.81 -34.26 -6.72
C ASP A 416 -2.75 -32.88 -6.03
N GLU A 417 -1.58 -32.22 -6.12
CA GLU A 417 -1.33 -30.95 -5.44
C GLU A 417 -2.18 -29.81 -6.01
N GLU A 418 -2.53 -29.86 -7.30
CA GLU A 418 -3.42 -28.86 -7.91
C GLU A 418 -4.83 -28.95 -7.35
N ALA A 419 -5.34 -30.17 -7.16
CA ALA A 419 -6.61 -30.38 -6.49
C ALA A 419 -6.59 -29.79 -5.06
N PHE A 420 -5.49 -29.97 -4.33
CA PHE A 420 -5.32 -29.38 -3.00
C PHE A 420 -5.32 -27.85 -3.06
N ALA A 421 -4.53 -27.23 -3.95
CA ALA A 421 -4.49 -25.79 -4.13
C ALA A 421 -5.87 -25.21 -4.52
N LYS A 422 -6.60 -25.87 -5.44
CA LYS A 422 -7.98 -25.50 -5.79
C LYS A 422 -8.92 -25.56 -4.59
N ALA A 423 -8.79 -26.57 -3.74
CA ALA A 423 -9.61 -26.70 -2.55
C ALA A 423 -9.31 -25.57 -1.53
N VAL A 424 -8.03 -25.26 -1.30
CA VAL A 424 -7.62 -24.14 -0.44
C VAL A 424 -8.19 -22.81 -0.97
N PHE A 425 -8.02 -22.52 -2.25
CA PHE A 425 -8.56 -21.32 -2.89
C PHE A 425 -10.08 -21.20 -2.73
N ARG A 426 -10.83 -22.27 -3.03
CA ARG A 426 -12.31 -22.27 -2.91
C ARG A 426 -12.78 -21.99 -1.49
N TYR A 427 -12.07 -22.55 -0.50
CA TYR A 427 -12.39 -22.32 0.91
C TYR A 427 -12.06 -20.89 1.34
N ALA A 428 -10.87 -20.38 0.97
CA ALA A 428 -10.44 -19.01 1.29
C ALA A 428 -11.38 -17.96 0.67
N ARG A 429 -11.84 -18.18 -0.56
CA ARG A 429 -12.81 -17.31 -1.26
C ARG A 429 -14.25 -17.44 -0.72
N GLY A 430 -14.52 -18.41 0.15
CA GLY A 430 -15.83 -18.61 0.76
C GLY A 430 -16.90 -19.17 -0.19
N ILE A 431 -16.50 -19.79 -1.32
CA ILE A 431 -17.43 -20.40 -2.30
C ILE A 431 -18.33 -21.43 -1.65
N GLU A 432 -17.79 -22.19 -0.70
CA GLU A 432 -18.47 -23.28 -0.01
C GLU A 432 -19.50 -22.81 1.03
N LYS A 433 -19.60 -21.49 1.27
CA LYS A 433 -20.50 -20.87 2.28
C LYS A 433 -20.36 -21.49 3.68
N GLN A 434 -19.22 -22.10 3.98
CA GLN A 434 -18.90 -22.69 5.29
C GLN A 434 -18.38 -21.61 6.25
N PRO A 435 -18.56 -21.80 7.58
CA PRO A 435 -17.82 -21.03 8.58
C PRO A 435 -16.32 -21.10 8.32
N GLN A 436 -15.64 -19.96 8.26
CA GLN A 436 -14.18 -19.93 8.15
C GLN A 436 -13.56 -20.20 9.52
N SER A 437 -13.30 -21.46 9.86
CA SER A 437 -12.41 -21.79 10.98
C SER A 437 -11.48 -22.93 10.62
N LEU A 438 -10.38 -23.08 11.37
CA LEU A 438 -9.40 -24.13 11.15
C LEU A 438 -10.04 -25.53 11.22
N GLN A 439 -11.01 -25.72 12.12
CA GLN A 439 -11.75 -26.98 12.25
C GLN A 439 -12.60 -27.27 11.00
N HIS A 440 -13.34 -26.27 10.51
CA HIS A 440 -14.15 -26.43 9.32
C HIS A 440 -13.28 -26.61 8.07
N PHE A 441 -12.14 -25.94 8.01
CA PHE A 441 -11.18 -26.06 6.92
C PHE A 441 -10.66 -27.49 6.77
N PHE A 442 -10.16 -28.09 7.86
CA PHE A 442 -9.68 -29.48 7.80
C PHE A 442 -10.82 -30.48 7.59
N SER A 443 -12.02 -30.21 8.10
CA SER A 443 -13.20 -31.03 7.84
C SER A 443 -13.59 -30.97 6.36
N TYR A 444 -13.55 -29.78 5.76
CA TYR A 444 -13.78 -29.55 4.34
C TYR A 444 -12.74 -30.28 3.49
N LEU A 445 -11.44 -30.12 3.77
CA LEU A 445 -10.39 -30.83 3.03
C LEU A 445 -10.57 -32.36 3.12
N LYS A 446 -10.95 -32.90 4.29
CA LYS A 446 -11.26 -34.32 4.41
C LYS A 446 -12.46 -34.73 3.54
N LYS A 447 -13.52 -33.92 3.48
CA LYS A 447 -14.68 -34.15 2.60
C LYS A 447 -14.31 -34.13 1.12
N GLN A 448 -13.30 -33.34 0.73
CA GLN A 448 -12.75 -33.33 -0.63
C GLN A 448 -11.83 -34.54 -0.93
N GLY A 449 -11.65 -35.47 0.01
CA GLY A 449 -10.87 -36.69 -0.20
C GLY A 449 -9.39 -36.61 0.20
N PHE A 450 -8.94 -35.49 0.80
CA PHE A 450 -7.54 -35.33 1.20
C PHE A 450 -7.23 -36.11 2.50
N HIS A 451 -6.21 -36.98 2.45
CA HIS A 451 -5.75 -37.73 3.61
C HIS A 451 -4.78 -36.89 4.46
N LEU A 452 -5.34 -36.12 5.40
CA LEU A 452 -4.56 -35.21 6.25
C LEU A 452 -3.79 -35.98 7.33
N LYS A 453 -2.51 -36.30 7.09
CA LYS A 453 -1.63 -36.93 8.10
C LYS A 453 -1.57 -36.13 9.39
N GLY A 454 -1.50 -36.84 10.52
CA GLY A 454 -1.64 -36.24 11.85
C GLY A 454 -0.56 -35.22 12.23
N LYS A 455 0.70 -35.36 11.78
CA LYS A 455 1.83 -34.54 12.28
C LYS A 455 1.70 -33.05 11.90
N GLN A 456 1.60 -32.73 10.61
CA GLN A 456 1.51 -31.35 10.13
C GLN A 456 0.22 -30.68 10.57
N LYS A 457 -0.90 -31.42 10.50
CA LYS A 457 -2.19 -30.97 11.02
C LYS A 457 -2.06 -30.58 12.51
N LYS A 458 -1.44 -31.44 13.33
CA LYS A 458 -1.17 -31.15 14.76
C LYS A 458 -0.31 -29.91 14.95
N TYR A 459 0.71 -29.70 14.11
CA TYR A 459 1.55 -28.51 14.19
C TYR A 459 0.79 -27.22 13.88
N ILE A 460 -0.03 -27.19 12.83
CA ILE A 460 -0.87 -26.03 12.53
C ILE A 460 -1.84 -25.74 13.68
N TYR A 461 -2.53 -26.77 14.20
CA TYR A 461 -3.41 -26.65 15.37
C TYR A 461 -2.68 -26.10 16.60
N PHE A 462 -1.48 -26.60 16.86
CA PHE A 462 -0.69 -26.23 18.02
C PHE A 462 -0.22 -24.77 17.95
N VAL A 463 0.25 -24.34 16.77
CA VAL A 463 0.65 -22.95 16.53
C VAL A 463 -0.54 -22.02 16.76
N LEU A 464 -1.68 -22.27 16.10
CA LEU A 464 -2.89 -21.42 16.13
C LEU A 464 -3.75 -21.56 17.40
N ASN A 465 -3.18 -22.14 18.47
CA ASN A 465 -3.76 -22.21 19.81
C ASN A 465 -5.13 -22.91 19.93
N LYS A 466 -5.29 -24.04 19.24
CA LYS A 466 -6.42 -24.96 19.42
C LYS A 466 -5.91 -26.25 20.07
N SER A 467 -6.44 -26.61 21.23
CA SER A 467 -6.26 -27.94 21.81
C SER A 467 -6.74 -28.99 20.80
N PHE A 468 -5.92 -30.00 20.55
CA PHE A 468 -6.30 -31.15 19.73
C PHE A 468 -7.31 -31.96 20.56
N ALA A 469 -8.60 -31.89 20.21
CA ALA A 469 -9.63 -32.76 20.76
C ALA A 469 -9.67 -34.08 19.99
#